data_AF-A0A837IRP3-F1
#
_entry.id   AF-A0A837IRP3-F1
#
_cell.length_a   1.000
_cell.length_b   1.000
_cell.length_c   1.000
_cell.angle_alpha   90.00
_cell.angle_beta   90.00
_cell.angle_gamma   90.00
#
_symmetry.space_group_name_H-M   'P 1'
#
loop_
_entity.id
_entity.type
_entity.pdbx_description
1 polymer ?
#
loop_
_entity_poly.entity_id
_entity_poly.type
_entity_poly.pdbx_seq_one_letter_code
_entity_poly.pdbx_strand_id
1 'polypeptide(L)'
;MIICGMDEVGRGALAGPLVAAATILNAQRSTLKLNDSKKLTAKQRLKIYGKIKRSGAVIAVEEISARQINTRGMGWANKEVFRRLKNKIPADKYIADGNLKIAGITSVVKADTKIPEVMAASIVAKVFRDRIMDYLHRQCPKYGWQSNKGYGTKYHISAIREHGVTKYHRSKFVRTALKPHP
;
A
#
# COMPACT_ATOMS: atom_id res chain seq x y z
N MET A 1 -11.53 -14.82 19.45
CA MET A 1 -11.01 -13.46 19.16
C MET A 1 -10.59 -13.40 17.70
N ILE A 2 -11.22 -12.52 16.93
CA ILE A 2 -10.96 -12.25 15.52
C ILE A 2 -9.98 -11.08 15.41
N ILE A 3 -8.81 -11.34 14.84
CA ILE A 3 -7.77 -10.33 14.61
C ILE A 3 -7.80 -9.92 13.14
N CYS A 4 -7.91 -8.63 12.89
CA CYS A 4 -7.79 -8.01 11.58
C CYS A 4 -6.44 -7.30 11.47
N GLY A 5 -5.56 -7.80 10.61
CA GLY A 5 -4.27 -7.18 10.30
C GLY A 5 -4.38 -6.23 9.11
N MET A 6 -3.68 -5.10 9.17
CA MET A 6 -3.79 -4.02 8.19
C MET A 6 -2.39 -3.49 7.83
N ASP A 7 -2.17 -3.17 6.57
CA ASP A 7 -0.91 -2.56 6.13
C ASP A 7 -1.14 -1.66 4.91
N GLU A 8 -0.31 -0.63 4.75
CA GLU A 8 -0.36 0.31 3.63
C GLU A 8 0.88 0.28 2.74
N VAL A 9 0.70 0.64 1.48
CA VAL A 9 1.78 0.75 0.50
C VAL A 9 1.64 2.03 -0.33
N GLY A 10 2.78 2.60 -0.70
CA GLY A 10 2.83 3.77 -1.57
C GLY A 10 2.81 5.10 -0.83
N ARG A 11 3.00 5.13 0.50
CA ARG A 11 3.07 6.37 1.29
C ARG A 11 4.11 7.37 0.74
N GLY A 12 5.29 6.89 0.37
CA GLY A 12 6.39 7.73 -0.15
C GLY A 12 6.42 7.95 -1.67
N ALA A 13 5.44 7.45 -2.42
CA ALA A 13 5.45 7.58 -3.88
C ALA A 13 5.11 9.02 -4.33
N LEU A 14 5.69 9.44 -5.46
CA LEU A 14 5.38 10.70 -6.13
C LEU A 14 4.10 10.63 -6.96
N ALA A 15 3.72 9.43 -7.40
CA ALA A 15 2.54 9.20 -8.22
C ALA A 15 1.72 7.99 -7.76
N GLY A 16 0.44 7.99 -8.13
CA GLY A 16 -0.53 6.94 -7.82
C GLY A 16 -1.11 7.03 -6.40
N PRO A 17 -2.07 6.14 -6.08
CA PRO A 17 -2.78 6.17 -4.81
C PRO A 17 -1.91 5.66 -3.65
N LEU A 18 -2.33 6.02 -2.44
CA LEU A 18 -2.04 5.24 -1.25
C LEU A 18 -3.02 4.06 -1.24
N VAL A 19 -2.54 2.84 -1.04
CA VAL A 19 -3.38 1.65 -0.95
C VAL A 19 -3.14 0.99 0.39
N ALA A 20 -4.19 0.58 1.08
CA ALA A 20 -4.07 -0.30 2.23
C ALA A 20 -4.97 -1.52 2.06
N ALA A 21 -4.60 -2.60 2.72
CA ALA A 21 -5.44 -3.79 2.81
C ALA A 21 -5.67 -4.17 4.26
N ALA A 22 -6.76 -4.89 4.50
CA ALA A 22 -7.10 -5.53 5.74
C ALA A 22 -7.32 -7.02 5.50
N THR A 23 -6.80 -7.87 6.37
CA THR A 23 -7.03 -9.31 6.29
C THR A 23 -7.35 -9.92 7.64
N ILE A 24 -8.28 -10.88 7.63
CA ILE A 24 -8.51 -11.83 8.73
C ILE A 24 -8.16 -13.20 8.19
N LEU A 25 -7.24 -13.89 8.86
CA LEU A 25 -6.86 -15.24 8.50
C LEU A 25 -7.70 -16.26 9.28
N ASN A 26 -8.13 -17.31 8.60
CA ASN A 26 -8.88 -18.40 9.22
C ASN A 26 -7.91 -19.31 10.01
N ALA A 27 -8.46 -20.24 10.81
CA ALA A 27 -7.69 -21.16 11.65
C ALA A 27 -6.61 -21.98 10.90
N GLN A 28 -6.72 -22.13 9.58
CA GLN A 28 -5.68 -22.73 8.72
C GLN A 28 -4.44 -21.85 8.48
N ARG A 29 -4.23 -20.82 9.32
CA ARG A 29 -3.11 -19.86 9.32
C ARG A 29 -1.72 -20.50 9.15
N SER A 30 -1.51 -21.70 9.70
CA SER A 30 -0.23 -22.43 9.65
C SER A 30 0.20 -22.83 8.23
N THR A 31 -0.74 -22.99 7.30
CA THR A 31 -0.47 -23.48 5.94
C THR A 31 0.10 -22.40 4.99
N LEU A 32 -0.04 -21.12 5.35
CA LEU A 32 0.30 -20.02 4.43
C LEU A 32 1.80 -19.74 4.33
N LYS A 33 2.62 -20.15 5.32
CA LYS A 33 4.08 -19.84 5.42
C LYS A 33 4.38 -18.41 4.94
N LEU A 34 3.79 -17.43 5.62
CA LEU A 34 3.99 -16.01 5.31
C LEU A 34 5.36 -15.58 5.84
N ASN A 35 6.37 -15.57 4.97
CA ASN A 35 7.69 -15.02 5.27
C ASN A 35 7.73 -13.53 4.90
N ASP A 36 8.75 -12.82 5.42
CA ASP A 36 8.99 -11.38 5.23
C ASP A 36 8.72 -10.91 3.79
N SER A 37 7.64 -10.12 3.62
CA SER A 37 7.10 -9.71 2.32
C SER A 37 8.07 -8.83 1.52
N LYS A 38 9.03 -8.20 2.21
CA LYS A 38 10.03 -7.27 1.65
C LYS A 38 11.14 -7.99 0.88
N LYS A 39 11.39 -9.27 1.16
CA LYS A 39 12.36 -10.10 0.43
C LYS A 39 11.75 -10.86 -0.75
N LEU A 40 10.43 -10.78 -0.93
CA LEU A 40 9.73 -11.50 -1.99
C LEU A 40 9.86 -10.76 -3.33
N THR A 41 10.09 -11.52 -4.40
CA THR A 41 9.90 -11.05 -5.77
C THR A 41 8.42 -10.83 -6.08
N ALA A 42 8.11 -10.08 -7.14
CA ALA A 42 6.72 -9.88 -7.58
C ALA A 42 5.99 -11.20 -7.88
N LYS A 43 6.69 -12.16 -8.50
CA LYS A 43 6.17 -13.51 -8.80
C LYS A 43 5.86 -14.29 -7.51
N GLN A 44 6.75 -14.25 -6.52
CA GLN A 44 6.51 -14.89 -5.22
C GLN A 44 5.34 -14.26 -4.48
N ARG A 45 5.23 -12.92 -4.46
CA ARG A 45 4.07 -12.22 -3.88
C ARG A 45 2.77 -12.63 -4.54
N LEU A 46 2.73 -12.74 -5.87
CA LEU A 46 1.53 -13.17 -6.59
C LEU A 46 1.13 -14.61 -6.22
N LYS A 47 2.11 -15.52 -6.08
CA LYS A 47 1.86 -16.90 -5.63
C LYS A 47 1.25 -16.94 -4.23
N ILE A 48 1.80 -16.16 -3.29
CA ILE A 48 1.29 -16.08 -1.91
C ILE A 48 -0.08 -15.40 -1.87
N TYR A 49 -0.28 -14.31 -2.61
CA TYR A 49 -1.60 -13.68 -2.75
C TYR A 49 -2.67 -14.67 -3.22
N GLY A 50 -2.34 -15.54 -4.19
CA GLY A 50 -3.23 -16.60 -4.62
C GLY A 50 -3.54 -17.62 -3.51
N LYS A 51 -2.58 -17.94 -2.64
CA LYS A 51 -2.82 -18.80 -1.47
C LYS A 51 -3.73 -18.13 -0.43
N ILE A 52 -3.48 -16.87 -0.10
CA ILE A 52 -4.31 -16.09 0.84
C ILE A 52 -5.77 -16.04 0.35
N LYS A 53 -5.98 -15.83 -0.95
CA LYS A 53 -7.33 -15.86 -1.52
C LYS A 53 -8.01 -17.23 -1.40
N ARG A 54 -7.28 -18.31 -1.62
CA ARG A 54 -7.82 -19.68 -1.55
C ARG A 54 -8.00 -20.20 -0.13
N SER A 55 -7.35 -19.61 0.87
CA SER A 55 -7.48 -20.04 2.27
C SER A 55 -8.80 -19.60 2.92
N GLY A 56 -9.69 -18.94 2.17
CA GLY A 56 -10.94 -18.37 2.69
C GLY A 56 -10.75 -17.15 3.59
N ALA A 57 -9.57 -16.51 3.55
CA ALA A 57 -9.30 -15.31 4.34
C ALA A 57 -10.28 -14.19 3.95
N VAL A 58 -10.74 -13.42 4.93
CA VAL A 58 -11.48 -12.18 4.65
C VAL A 58 -10.48 -11.13 4.24
N ILE A 59 -10.71 -10.46 3.11
CA ILE A 59 -9.81 -9.46 2.54
C ILE A 59 -10.63 -8.23 2.15
N ALA A 60 -10.18 -7.05 2.58
CA ALA A 60 -10.63 -5.77 2.04
C ALA A 60 -9.44 -4.94 1.58
N VAL A 61 -9.67 -4.10 0.58
CA VAL A 61 -8.69 -3.16 0.05
C VAL A 61 -9.34 -1.79 -0.04
N GLU A 62 -8.57 -0.76 0.31
CA GLU A 62 -8.95 0.64 0.22
C GLU A 62 -7.84 1.45 -0.43
N GLU A 63 -8.25 2.51 -1.12
CA GLU A 63 -7.32 3.43 -1.73
C GLU A 63 -7.70 4.89 -1.50
N ILE A 64 -6.67 5.72 -1.40
CA ILE A 64 -6.80 7.17 -1.39
C ILE A 64 -6.06 7.71 -2.62
N SER A 65 -6.83 8.31 -3.53
CA SER A 65 -6.31 8.82 -4.80
C SER A 65 -5.29 9.95 -4.61
N ALA A 66 -4.43 10.15 -5.61
CA ALA A 66 -3.50 11.28 -5.63
C ALA A 66 -4.23 12.63 -5.52
N ARG A 67 -5.43 12.76 -6.13
CA ARG A 67 -6.30 13.94 -5.96
C ARG A 67 -6.67 14.18 -4.50
N GLN A 68 -7.17 13.16 -3.81
CA GLN A 68 -7.53 13.27 -2.38
C GLN A 68 -6.31 13.59 -1.51
N ILE A 69 -5.15 12.98 -1.80
CA ILE A 69 -3.89 13.26 -1.08
C ILE A 69 -3.44 14.72 -1.31
N ASN A 70 -3.56 15.23 -2.54
CA ASN A 70 -3.23 16.62 -2.85
C ASN A 70 -4.13 17.61 -2.12
N THR A 71 -5.44 17.31 -2.04
CA THR A 71 -6.42 18.17 -1.36
C THR A 71 -6.30 18.13 0.16
N ARG A 72 -6.21 16.92 0.76
CA ARG A 72 -6.35 16.74 2.22
C ARG A 72 -5.04 16.40 2.95
N GLY A 73 -3.98 16.11 2.20
CA GLY A 73 -2.66 15.78 2.72
C GLY A 73 -2.45 14.30 3.05
N MET A 74 -1.17 13.91 3.07
CA MET A 74 -0.74 12.52 3.33
C MET A 74 -1.07 12.06 4.76
N GLY A 75 -0.97 12.95 5.75
CA GLY A 75 -1.30 12.62 7.14
C GLY A 75 -2.76 12.21 7.33
N TRP A 76 -3.69 12.92 6.67
CA TRP A 76 -5.10 12.54 6.61
C TRP A 76 -5.27 11.22 5.85
N ALA A 77 -4.66 11.09 4.66
CA ALA A 77 -4.80 9.89 3.83
C ALA A 77 -4.36 8.61 4.55
N ASN A 78 -3.25 8.67 5.32
CA ASN A 78 -2.75 7.52 6.07
C ASN A 78 -3.73 7.06 7.15
N LYS A 79 -4.39 7.98 7.85
CA LYS A 79 -5.39 7.61 8.87
C LYS A 79 -6.70 7.16 8.24
N GLU A 80 -7.12 7.85 7.17
CA GLU A 80 -8.38 7.60 6.51
C GLU A 80 -8.45 6.22 5.86
N VAL A 81 -7.37 5.77 5.21
CA VAL A 81 -7.38 4.47 4.52
C VAL A 81 -7.65 3.32 5.51
N PHE A 82 -7.06 3.38 6.70
CA PHE A 82 -7.30 2.39 7.76
C PHE A 82 -8.68 2.53 8.40
N ARG A 83 -9.17 3.76 8.57
CA ARG A 83 -10.55 4.00 9.08
C ARG A 83 -11.59 3.38 8.15
N ARG A 84 -11.44 3.54 6.83
CA ARG A 84 -12.35 2.94 5.83
C ARG A 84 -12.32 1.41 5.88
N LEU A 85 -11.14 0.82 5.99
CA LEU A 85 -11.00 -0.64 6.12
C LEU A 85 -11.65 -1.16 7.40
N LYS A 86 -11.44 -0.50 8.54
CA LYS A 86 -12.07 -0.86 9.82
C LYS A 86 -13.60 -0.84 9.72
N ASN A 87 -14.17 0.12 9.01
CA ASN A 87 -15.61 0.21 8.81
C ASN A 87 -16.16 -0.87 7.85
N LYS A 88 -15.31 -1.52 7.06
CA LYS A 88 -15.71 -2.56 6.09
C LYS A 88 -15.65 -3.97 6.65
N ILE A 89 -14.75 -4.24 7.60
CA ILE A 89 -14.53 -5.58 8.15
C ILE A 89 -14.71 -5.53 9.67
N PRO A 90 -15.75 -6.18 10.23
CA PRO A 90 -15.87 -6.33 11.67
C PRO A 90 -14.83 -7.32 12.22
N ALA A 91 -14.17 -6.94 13.32
CA ALA A 91 -13.21 -7.75 14.07
C ALA A 91 -13.14 -7.28 15.53
N ASP A 92 -12.69 -8.16 16.43
CA ASP A 92 -12.50 -7.84 17.84
C ASP A 92 -11.27 -6.94 18.06
N LYS A 93 -10.24 -7.12 17.23
CA LYS A 93 -8.97 -6.38 17.33
C LYS A 93 -8.43 -6.03 15.95
N TYR A 94 -8.02 -4.78 15.79
CA TYR A 94 -7.37 -4.28 14.56
C TYR A 94 -5.91 -3.97 14.85
N ILE A 95 -5.01 -4.47 14.01
CA ILE A 95 -3.57 -4.24 14.15
C ILE A 95 -3.01 -3.71 12.83
N ALA A 96 -2.31 -2.58 12.86
CA ALA A 96 -1.65 -1.99 11.71
C ALA A 96 -0.12 -1.96 11.89
N ASP A 97 0.64 -2.02 10.79
CA ASP A 97 2.08 -1.77 10.84
C ASP A 97 2.41 -0.30 11.11
N GLY A 98 3.52 -0.08 11.82
CA GLY A 98 4.09 1.23 12.06
C GLY A 98 3.71 1.85 13.40
N ASN A 99 3.61 3.18 13.43
CA ASN A 99 3.41 3.96 14.65
C ASN A 99 2.34 5.05 14.45
N LEU A 100 1.15 4.64 14.01
CA LEU A 100 0.03 5.54 13.76
C LEU A 100 -0.89 5.62 14.97
N LYS A 101 -1.35 6.83 15.29
CA LYS A 101 -2.39 7.06 16.30
C LYS A 101 -3.76 7.12 15.61
N ILE A 102 -4.50 6.01 15.62
CA ILE A 102 -5.83 5.87 15.02
C ILE A 102 -6.76 5.20 16.04
N ALA A 103 -7.94 5.78 16.27
CA ALA A 103 -8.86 5.32 17.30
C ALA A 103 -9.34 3.87 17.06
N GLY A 104 -9.11 3.02 18.06
CA GLY A 104 -9.47 1.61 18.03
C GLY A 104 -8.73 0.81 16.95
N ILE A 105 -7.52 1.22 16.57
CA ILE A 105 -6.56 0.41 15.81
C ILE A 105 -5.25 0.45 16.57
N THR A 106 -4.72 -0.73 16.91
CA THR A 106 -3.41 -0.84 17.56
C THR A 106 -2.32 -0.80 16.50
N SER A 107 -1.41 0.17 16.58
CA SER A 107 -0.22 0.19 15.72
C SER A 107 0.94 -0.56 16.37
N VAL A 108 1.59 -1.42 15.62
CA VAL A 108 2.77 -2.18 16.08
C VAL A 108 3.90 -1.98 15.08
N VAL A 109 5.07 -1.57 15.57
CA VAL A 109 6.25 -1.37 14.72
C VAL A 109 6.75 -2.73 14.20
N LYS A 110 6.89 -2.84 12.87
CA LYS A 110 7.28 -4.07 12.15
C LYS A 110 6.27 -5.20 12.39
N ALA A 111 4.98 -4.87 12.45
CA ALA A 111 3.91 -5.84 12.54
C ALA A 111 3.88 -6.75 11.30
N ASP A 112 4.25 -6.20 10.14
CA ASP A 112 4.41 -6.90 8.88
C ASP A 112 5.50 -7.99 8.91
N THR A 113 6.31 -8.08 9.97
CA THR A 113 7.27 -9.18 10.19
C THR A 113 6.94 -10.04 11.40
N LYS A 114 5.88 -9.73 12.15
CA LYS A 114 5.52 -10.41 13.41
C LYS A 114 4.12 -11.02 13.41
N ILE A 115 3.18 -10.39 12.69
CA ILE A 115 1.75 -10.69 12.75
C ILE A 115 1.30 -11.15 11.36
N PRO A 116 1.05 -12.46 11.17
CA PRO A 116 0.54 -13.05 9.94
C PRO A 116 -0.61 -12.31 9.23
N GLU A 117 -1.59 -11.79 9.95
CA GLU A 117 -2.68 -11.01 9.35
C GLU A 117 -2.14 -9.70 8.75
N VAL A 118 -1.16 -9.07 9.37
CA VAL A 118 -0.51 -7.86 8.84
C VAL A 118 0.42 -8.22 7.68
N MET A 119 1.16 -9.33 7.76
CA MET A 119 1.95 -9.86 6.65
C MET A 119 1.08 -10.11 5.40
N ALA A 120 -0.06 -10.75 5.58
CA ALA A 120 -1.02 -11.02 4.51
C ALA A 120 -1.57 -9.71 3.92
N ALA A 121 -1.96 -8.76 4.77
CA ALA A 121 -2.38 -7.43 4.34
C ALA A 121 -1.30 -6.70 3.52
N SER A 122 -0.04 -6.76 3.96
CA SER A 122 1.10 -6.18 3.24
C SER A 122 1.23 -6.71 1.82
N ILE A 123 1.11 -8.03 1.66
CA ILE A 123 1.17 -8.70 0.35
C ILE A 123 -0.02 -8.31 -0.51
N VAL A 124 -1.24 -8.32 0.04
CA VAL A 124 -2.46 -7.92 -0.67
C VAL A 124 -2.36 -6.48 -1.16
N ALA A 125 -2.01 -5.54 -0.26
CA ALA A 125 -1.89 -4.13 -0.58
C ALA A 125 -0.84 -3.91 -1.68
N LYS A 126 0.32 -4.57 -1.57
CA LYS A 126 1.41 -4.47 -2.55
C LYS A 126 1.00 -5.00 -3.92
N VAL A 127 0.40 -6.19 -3.99
CA VAL A 127 -0.05 -6.78 -5.27
C VAL A 127 -1.12 -5.90 -5.92
N PHE A 128 -2.06 -5.37 -5.13
CA PHE A 128 -3.11 -4.51 -5.65
C PHE A 128 -2.55 -3.19 -6.18
N ARG A 129 -1.69 -2.52 -5.41
CA ARG A 129 -1.07 -1.27 -5.84
C ARG A 129 -0.17 -1.44 -7.05
N ASP A 130 0.61 -2.51 -7.12
CA ASP A 130 1.49 -2.75 -8.27
C ASP A 130 0.66 -2.88 -9.57
N ARG A 131 -0.49 -3.57 -9.52
CA ARG A 131 -1.44 -3.65 -10.66
C ARG A 131 -2.00 -2.30 -11.07
N ILE A 132 -2.35 -1.44 -10.10
CA ILE A 132 -2.79 -0.07 -10.40
C ILE A 132 -1.66 0.69 -11.11
N MET A 133 -0.43 0.60 -10.62
CA MET A 133 0.68 1.33 -11.24
C MET A 133 1.00 0.80 -12.65
N ASP A 134 0.82 -0.49 -12.91
CA ASP A 134 0.96 -1.08 -14.26
C ASP A 134 -0.15 -0.57 -15.20
N TYR A 135 -1.39 -0.48 -14.71
CA TYR A 135 -2.49 0.13 -15.45
C TYR A 135 -2.22 1.61 -15.77
N LEU A 136 -1.78 2.39 -14.78
CA LEU A 136 -1.44 3.80 -14.98
C LEU A 136 -0.25 3.98 -15.93
N HIS A 137 0.72 3.07 -15.93
CA HIS A 137 1.83 3.09 -16.87
C HIS A 137 1.35 2.99 -18.31
N ARG A 138 0.38 2.13 -18.62
CA ARG A 138 -0.19 2.04 -19.97
C ARG A 138 -0.82 3.35 -20.44
N GLN A 139 -1.35 4.15 -19.53
CA GLN A 139 -1.92 5.47 -19.84
C GLN A 139 -0.86 6.56 -19.92
N CYS A 140 0.25 6.43 -19.19
CA CYS A 140 1.31 7.42 -19.11
C CYS A 140 2.68 6.72 -19.17
N PRO A 141 3.07 6.14 -20.33
CA PRO A 141 4.23 5.25 -20.44
C PRO A 141 5.54 5.95 -20.09
N LYS A 142 5.67 7.24 -20.45
CA LYS A 142 6.84 8.08 -20.25
C LYS A 142 7.40 8.15 -18.81
N TYR A 143 6.59 7.84 -17.79
CA TYR A 143 7.05 7.90 -16.39
C TYR A 143 7.59 6.57 -15.84
N GLY A 144 7.56 5.48 -16.61
CA GLY A 144 8.16 4.19 -16.21
C GLY A 144 7.52 3.54 -14.97
N TRP A 145 6.25 3.86 -14.68
CA TRP A 145 5.56 3.40 -13.47
C TRP A 145 5.43 1.88 -13.34
N GLN A 146 5.54 1.11 -14.43
CA GLN A 146 5.62 -0.35 -14.34
C GLN A 146 6.86 -0.84 -13.59
N SER A 147 7.94 -0.06 -13.58
CA SER A 147 9.19 -0.41 -12.89
C SER A 147 9.28 0.32 -11.55
N ASN A 148 9.21 1.66 -11.56
CA ASN A 148 9.40 2.45 -10.34
C ASN A 148 8.18 2.51 -9.42
N LYS A 149 7.00 2.00 -9.85
CA LYS A 149 5.74 2.00 -9.08
C LYS A 149 5.35 3.36 -8.49
N GLY A 150 5.71 4.44 -9.18
CA GLY A 150 5.44 5.83 -8.81
C GLY A 150 6.42 6.42 -7.80
N TYR A 151 7.46 5.71 -7.37
CA TYR A 151 8.51 6.24 -6.49
C TYR A 151 9.48 7.14 -7.27
N GLY A 152 10.11 8.10 -6.59
CA GLY A 152 11.00 9.10 -7.19
C GLY A 152 12.37 8.57 -7.57
N THR A 153 12.44 7.60 -8.48
CA THR A 153 13.72 7.15 -9.06
C THR A 153 14.30 8.22 -9.97
N LYS A 154 15.61 8.16 -10.26
CA LYS A 154 16.28 9.08 -11.20
C LYS A 154 15.51 9.19 -12.53
N TYR A 155 15.07 8.06 -13.09
CA TYR A 155 14.26 8.02 -14.30
C TYR A 155 12.92 8.76 -14.14
N HIS A 156 12.18 8.50 -13.05
CA HIS A 156 10.88 9.13 -12.83
C HIS A 156 11.01 10.65 -12.67
N ILE A 157 12.04 11.11 -11.95
CA ILE A 157 12.34 12.54 -11.80
C ILE A 157 12.70 13.17 -13.14
N SER A 158 13.51 12.50 -13.96
CA SER A 158 13.83 12.96 -15.31
C SER A 158 12.58 13.09 -16.17
N ALA A 159 11.72 12.06 -16.19
CA ALA A 159 10.48 12.08 -16.95
C ALA A 159 9.51 13.17 -16.49
N ILE A 160 9.47 13.49 -15.20
CA ILE A 160 8.67 14.62 -14.67
C ILE A 160 9.22 15.96 -15.18
N ARG A 161 10.56 16.12 -15.22
CA ARG A 161 11.18 17.36 -15.73
C ARG A 161 10.93 17.53 -17.22
N GLU A 162 11.02 16.45 -17.99
CA GLU A 162 10.86 16.48 -19.45
C GLU A 162 9.39 16.62 -19.88
N HIS A 163 8.47 15.93 -19.20
CA HIS A 163 7.10 15.79 -19.69
C HIS A 163 6.03 16.42 -18.79
N GLY A 164 6.44 17.09 -17.72
CA GLY A 164 5.56 17.69 -16.72
C GLY A 164 4.85 16.68 -15.82
N VAL A 165 4.01 17.19 -14.92
CA VAL A 165 3.17 16.39 -14.01
C VAL A 165 1.86 15.94 -14.67
N THR A 166 1.18 14.98 -14.06
CA THR A 166 -0.15 14.49 -14.47
C THR A 166 -1.11 14.51 -13.29
N LYS A 167 -2.41 14.27 -13.55
CA LYS A 167 -3.43 14.11 -12.50
C LYS A 167 -3.13 12.99 -11.47
N TYR A 168 -2.25 12.05 -11.81
CA TYR A 168 -1.83 10.96 -10.92
C TYR A 168 -0.66 11.32 -10.01
N HIS A 169 -0.01 12.47 -10.23
CA HIS A 169 1.08 12.94 -9.40
C HIS A 169 0.59 13.63 -8.13
N ARG A 170 1.38 13.48 -7.07
CA ARG A 170 1.17 14.13 -5.78
C ARG A 170 1.97 15.42 -5.75
N SER A 171 1.34 16.55 -6.06
CA SER A 171 2.02 17.81 -6.39
C SER A 171 3.00 18.28 -5.31
N LYS A 172 2.64 18.15 -4.02
CA LYS A 172 3.54 18.51 -2.91
C LYS A 172 4.79 17.63 -2.87
N PHE A 173 4.64 16.33 -3.14
CA PHE A 173 5.75 15.37 -3.11
C PHE A 173 6.68 15.59 -4.30
N VAL A 174 6.11 15.77 -5.49
CA VAL A 174 6.87 16.12 -6.70
C VAL A 174 7.66 17.41 -6.48
N ARG A 175 7.01 18.46 -5.99
CA ARG A 175 7.67 19.73 -5.71
C ARG A 175 8.86 19.57 -4.78
N THR A 176 8.71 18.81 -3.69
CA THR A 176 9.82 18.52 -2.77
C THR A 176 10.94 17.72 -3.46
N ALA A 177 10.60 16.73 -4.29
CA ALA A 177 11.58 15.89 -4.96
C ALA A 177 12.32 16.58 -6.12
N LEU A 178 11.76 17.66 -6.68
CA LEU A 178 12.38 18.45 -7.73
C LEU A 178 13.26 19.59 -7.20
N LYS A 179 13.19 19.91 -5.90
CA LYS A 179 14.06 20.94 -5.32
C LYS A 179 15.52 20.52 -5.52
N PRO A 180 16.40 21.43 -5.98
CA PRO A 180 17.83 21.18 -5.90
C PRO A 180 18.21 20.92 -4.44
N HIS A 181 19.03 19.90 -4.20
CA HIS A 181 19.66 19.76 -2.90
C HIS A 181 20.60 20.96 -2.70
N PRO A 182 20.55 21.65 -1.54
CA PRO A 182 21.50 22.69 -1.23
C PRO A 182 22.93 22.16 -1.21
#